data_AF-A0A5E4Y910-F1
#
_entry.id   AF-A0A5E4Y910-F1
#
_cell.length_a   1.000
_cell.length_b   1.000
_cell.length_c   1.000
_cell.angle_alpha   90.00
_cell.angle_beta   90.00
_cell.angle_gamma   90.00
#
_symmetry.space_group_name_H-M   'P 1'
#
loop_
_entity.id
_entity.type
_entity.pdbx_description
1 polymer ?
#
loop_
_entity_poly.entity_id
_entity_poly.type
_entity_poly.pdbx_seq_one_letter_code
_entity_poly.pdbx_strand_id
1 'polypeptide(L)'
;MMTSLIPLLVSHARPEGAIFAGLLAPNATPERAARLGLSGAALGELLRRHFAPVPADMATILATACLRPDHLWRDLGLSGRDDVTALLTHFFPTLAAENTLNLRWKRFLAEACAQAYGRAAAPAPGCPGCEAFGECYAHLRAR
;
A
#
# COMPACT_ATOMS: atom_id res chain seq x y z
N MET A 1 -26.52 -18.88 30.28
CA MET A 1 -26.20 -18.20 29.01
C MET A 1 -24.69 -18.06 28.93
N MET A 2 -24.03 -18.99 28.23
CA MET A 2 -22.58 -18.96 28.05
C MET A 2 -22.28 -18.21 26.75
N THR A 3 -21.61 -17.07 26.89
CA THR A 3 -21.06 -16.30 25.77
C THR A 3 -20.05 -17.19 25.04
N SER A 4 -20.40 -17.60 23.82
CA SER A 4 -19.52 -18.38 22.95
C SER A 4 -18.30 -17.53 22.59
N LEU A 5 -17.18 -17.77 23.26
CA LEU A 5 -15.87 -17.28 22.83
C LEU A 5 -15.50 -17.99 21.53
N ILE A 6 -15.70 -17.31 20.40
CA ILE A 6 -15.13 -17.73 19.12
C ILE A 6 -13.61 -17.72 19.31
N PRO A 7 -12.90 -18.85 19.13
CA PRO A 7 -11.45 -18.82 19.16
C PRO A 7 -10.98 -17.94 18.00
N LEU A 8 -10.12 -16.96 18.28
CA LEU A 8 -9.32 -16.28 17.26
C LEU A 8 -8.32 -17.31 16.70
N LEU A 9 -8.82 -18.20 15.84
CA LEU A 9 -7.99 -19.16 15.14
C LEU A 9 -7.14 -18.37 14.15
N VAL A 10 -5.83 -18.37 14.39
CA VAL A 10 -4.80 -17.93 13.44
C VAL A 10 -5.04 -18.67 12.13
N SER A 11 -5.52 -17.96 11.10
CA SER A 11 -5.72 -18.54 9.78
C SER A 11 -4.52 -18.24 8.90
N HIS A 12 -3.78 -19.29 8.52
CA HIS A 12 -2.64 -19.25 7.61
C HIS A 12 -3.02 -18.97 6.14
N ALA A 13 -4.30 -18.73 5.83
CA ALA A 13 -4.82 -18.59 4.47
C ALA A 13 -5.30 -17.16 4.13
N ARG A 14 -4.85 -16.16 4.89
CA ARG A 14 -5.21 -14.76 4.72
C ARG A 14 -4.40 -14.14 3.56
N PRO A 15 -5.04 -13.74 2.43
CA PRO A 15 -4.36 -13.13 1.27
C PRO A 15 -3.49 -11.91 1.64
N GLU A 16 -3.85 -11.25 2.74
CA GLU A 16 -3.19 -10.06 3.28
C GLU A 16 -1.76 -10.35 3.77
N GLY A 17 -1.52 -11.55 4.33
CA GLY A 17 -0.20 -11.99 4.78
C GLY A 17 0.75 -12.27 3.61
N ALA A 18 0.23 -12.82 2.51
CA ALA A 18 1.00 -13.07 1.30
C ALA A 18 1.45 -11.77 0.62
N ILE A 19 0.61 -10.74 0.66
CA ILE A 19 0.92 -9.46 0.02
C ILE A 19 1.86 -8.61 0.88
N PHE A 20 1.72 -8.64 2.21
CA PHE A 20 2.71 -8.03 3.10
C PHE A 20 4.09 -8.71 3.01
N ALA A 21 4.13 -10.04 2.94
CA ALA A 21 5.36 -10.79 2.70
C ALA A 21 5.95 -10.52 1.30
N GLY A 22 5.09 -10.39 0.28
CA GLY A 22 5.47 -10.03 -1.08
C GLY A 22 6.00 -8.59 -1.23
N LEU A 23 5.62 -7.67 -0.35
CA LEU A 23 6.16 -6.31 -0.27
C LEU A 23 7.50 -6.25 0.49
N LEU A 24 7.66 -7.07 1.53
CA LEU A 24 8.87 -7.09 2.36
C LEU A 24 10.03 -7.89 1.76
N ALA A 25 9.75 -9.06 1.19
CA ALA A 25 10.75 -9.96 0.61
C ALA A 25 11.64 -9.30 -0.45
N PRO A 26 11.13 -8.48 -1.41
CA PRO A 26 11.97 -7.80 -2.38
C PRO A 26 12.74 -6.58 -1.82
N ASN A 27 12.37 -6.05 -0.63
CA ASN A 27 13.08 -4.92 0.00
C ASN A 27 14.09 -5.32 1.08
N ALA A 28 14.04 -6.58 1.52
CA ALA A 28 14.96 -7.15 2.50
C ALA A 28 16.29 -7.50 1.80
N THR A 29 17.20 -6.53 1.70
CA THR A 29 18.56 -6.83 1.24
C THR A 29 19.37 -7.47 2.37
N PRO A 30 20.35 -8.35 2.06
CA PRO A 30 21.26 -8.93 3.04
C PRO A 30 21.99 -7.86 3.89
N GLU A 31 22.31 -6.70 3.32
CA GLU A 31 22.95 -5.60 4.05
C GLU A 31 22.02 -4.91 5.06
N ARG A 32 20.72 -4.79 4.74
CA ARG A 32 19.72 -4.25 5.67
C ARG A 32 19.43 -5.24 6.81
N ALA A 33 19.42 -6.54 6.51
CA ALA A 33 19.29 -7.59 7.51
C ALA A 33 20.54 -7.66 8.43
N ALA A 34 21.74 -7.53 7.86
CA ALA A 34 23.01 -7.50 8.60
C ALA A 34 23.11 -6.29 9.55
N ARG A 35 22.61 -5.12 9.14
CA ARG A 35 22.54 -3.91 9.99
C ARG A 35 21.64 -4.07 11.21
N LEU A 36 20.67 -4.98 11.16
CA LEU A 36 19.79 -5.33 12.28
C LEU A 36 20.33 -6.50 13.11
N GLY A 37 21.48 -7.08 12.75
CA GLY A 37 22.09 -8.22 13.43
C GLY A 37 21.30 -9.53 13.29
N LEU A 38 20.33 -9.60 12.37
CA LEU A 38 19.49 -10.77 12.16
C LEU A 38 20.09 -11.66 11.07
N SER A 39 20.32 -12.93 11.39
CA SER A 39 20.63 -13.93 10.36
C SER A 39 19.42 -14.15 9.45
N GLY A 40 19.64 -14.58 8.20
CA GLY A 40 18.54 -14.88 7.27
C GLY A 40 17.53 -15.89 7.84
N ALA A 41 18.00 -16.86 8.63
CA ALA A 41 17.16 -17.82 9.33
C ALA A 41 16.33 -17.18 10.47
N ALA A 42 16.89 -16.24 11.22
CA ALA A 42 16.18 -15.52 12.28
C ALA A 42 15.09 -14.59 11.72
N LEU A 43 15.36 -13.95 10.57
CA LEU A 43 14.38 -13.14 9.86
C LEU A 43 13.21 -14.00 9.36
N GLY A 44 13.51 -15.15 8.75
CA GLY A 44 12.48 -16.09 8.29
C GLY A 44 11.53 -16.54 9.40
N GLU A 45 12.06 -16.86 10.58
CA GLU A 45 11.24 -17.28 11.73
C GLU A 45 10.45 -16.11 12.37
N LEU A 46 11.01 -14.89 12.39
CA LEU A 46 10.30 -13.68 12.82
C LEU A 46 9.08 -13.41 11.93
N LEU A 47 9.25 -13.49 10.60
CA LEU A 47 8.15 -13.26 9.65
C LEU A 47 7.05 -14.31 9.83
N ARG A 48 7.42 -15.57 10.01
CA ARG A 48 6.49 -16.68 10.20
C ARG A 48 5.69 -16.59 11.51
N ARG A 49 6.27 -15.99 12.57
CA ARG A 49 5.62 -15.79 13.88
C ARG A 49 4.76 -14.53 13.95
N HIS A 50 5.12 -13.47 13.25
CA HIS A 50 4.44 -12.17 13.36
C HIS A 50 3.36 -11.93 12.32
N PHE A 51 3.32 -12.70 11.22
CA PHE A 51 2.44 -12.41 10.08
C PHE A 51 1.39 -13.49 9.78
N ALA A 52 0.82 -14.12 10.81
CA ALA A 52 -0.51 -14.72 10.74
C ALA A 52 -1.41 -14.27 11.92
N PRO A 53 -2.60 -13.67 11.68
CA PRO A 53 -2.98 -12.88 10.50
C PRO A 53 -2.48 -11.44 10.66
N VAL A 54 -2.11 -10.76 9.57
CA VAL A 54 -1.81 -9.32 9.58
C VAL A 54 -3.13 -8.57 9.41
N PRO A 55 -3.71 -7.92 10.43
CA PRO A 55 -4.88 -7.08 10.26
C PRO A 55 -4.40 -5.63 10.21
N ALA A 56 -3.71 -5.27 9.13
CA ALA A 56 -3.73 -3.91 8.65
C ALA A 56 -4.57 -3.97 7.38
N ASP A 57 -5.77 -3.38 7.43
CA ASP A 57 -6.61 -3.23 6.24
C ASP A 57 -5.73 -2.64 5.13
N MET A 58 -5.70 -3.29 3.97
CA MET A 58 -4.93 -2.82 2.81
C MET A 58 -5.27 -1.34 2.51
N ALA A 59 -6.48 -0.89 2.81
CA ALA A 59 -6.87 0.52 2.71
C ALA A 59 -6.03 1.43 3.60
N THR A 60 -5.70 0.98 4.82
CA THR A 60 -4.80 1.69 5.75
C THR A 60 -3.39 1.80 5.19
N ILE A 61 -2.83 0.69 4.69
CA ILE A 61 -1.49 0.65 4.10
C ILE A 61 -1.40 1.61 2.91
N LEU A 62 -2.39 1.52 2.01
CA LEU A 62 -2.47 2.35 0.82
C LEU A 62 -2.62 3.84 1.17
N ALA A 63 -3.48 4.17 2.14
CA ALA A 63 -3.68 5.54 2.61
C ALA A 63 -2.40 6.11 3.23
N THR A 64 -1.71 5.36 4.09
CA THR A 64 -0.43 5.78 4.68
C THR A 64 0.64 6.01 3.62
N ALA A 65 0.74 5.14 2.61
CA ALA A 65 1.68 5.33 1.50
C ALA A 65 1.36 6.57 0.64
N CYS A 66 0.09 6.97 0.53
CA CYS A 66 -0.32 8.20 -0.15
C CYS A 66 0.12 9.48 0.58
N LEU A 67 0.39 9.41 1.88
CA LEU A 67 0.89 10.55 2.67
C LEU A 67 2.39 10.78 2.52
N ARG A 68 3.13 9.81 1.99
CA ARG A 68 4.58 9.86 1.81
C ARG A 68 4.96 10.55 0.49
N PRO A 69 6.17 11.15 0.39
CA PRO A 69 6.52 12.04 -0.72
C PRO A 69 6.89 11.33 -2.03
N ASP A 70 7.10 10.02 -2.04
CA ASP A 70 7.67 9.34 -3.20
C ASP A 70 6.60 8.87 -4.20
N HIS A 71 6.98 8.16 -5.26
CA HIS A 71 5.97 7.41 -6.03
C HIS A 71 5.32 6.34 -5.16
N LEU A 72 4.03 6.07 -5.38
CA LEU A 72 3.29 5.09 -4.57
C LEU A 72 3.95 3.72 -4.51
N TRP A 73 4.47 3.25 -5.65
CA TRP A 73 5.18 1.98 -5.71
C TRP A 73 6.44 2.00 -4.83
N ARG A 74 7.25 3.07 -4.82
CA ARG A 74 8.43 3.18 -3.94
C ARG A 74 8.04 3.22 -2.47
N ASP A 75 6.99 3.97 -2.15
CA ASP A 75 6.50 4.08 -0.77
C ASP A 75 5.92 2.76 -0.23
N LEU A 76 5.40 1.92 -1.13
CA LEU A 76 4.97 0.54 -0.83
C LEU A 76 6.12 -0.47 -0.91
N GLY A 77 7.28 -0.10 -1.45
CA GLY A 77 8.39 -1.03 -1.69
C GLY A 77 8.19 -1.96 -2.89
N LEU A 78 7.34 -1.58 -3.84
CA LEU A 78 7.10 -2.33 -5.08
C LEU A 78 8.16 -2.02 -6.14
N SER A 79 8.16 -2.77 -7.24
CA SER A 79 9.14 -2.59 -8.33
C SER A 79 8.68 -1.54 -9.33
N GLY A 80 7.39 -1.24 -9.39
CA GLY A 80 6.86 -0.27 -10.33
C GLY A 80 5.35 -0.07 -10.25
N ARG A 81 4.83 0.70 -11.21
CA ARG A 81 3.40 1.03 -11.32
C ARG A 81 2.52 -0.20 -11.53
N ASP A 82 2.98 -1.17 -12.30
CA ASP A 82 2.19 -2.36 -12.63
C ASP A 82 1.90 -3.22 -11.41
N ASP A 83 2.84 -3.29 -10.46
CA ASP A 83 2.61 -3.96 -9.18
C ASP A 83 1.52 -3.26 -8.35
N VAL A 84 1.47 -1.92 -8.40
CA VAL A 84 0.41 -1.15 -7.73
C VAL A 84 -0.94 -1.39 -8.41
N THR A 85 -0.97 -1.47 -9.74
CA THR A 85 -2.16 -1.84 -10.50
C THR A 85 -2.64 -3.23 -10.06
N ALA A 86 -1.75 -4.23 -10.03
CA ALA A 86 -2.10 -5.59 -9.62
C ALA A 86 -2.64 -5.63 -8.18
N LEU A 87 -2.00 -4.90 -7.26
CA LEU A 87 -2.46 -4.77 -5.87
C LEU A 87 -3.86 -4.16 -5.79
N LEU A 88 -4.11 -3.06 -6.50
CA LEU A 88 -5.42 -2.40 -6.49
C LEU A 88 -6.50 -3.23 -7.18
N THR A 89 -6.19 -3.91 -8.29
CA THR A 89 -7.13 -4.83 -8.95
C THR A 89 -7.50 -6.01 -8.06
N HIS A 90 -6.57 -6.50 -7.23
CA HIS A 90 -6.85 -7.61 -6.32
C HIS A 90 -7.74 -7.20 -5.14
N PHE A 91 -7.41 -6.11 -4.45
CA PHE A 91 -8.12 -5.73 -3.22
C PHE A 91 -9.30 -4.76 -3.43
N PHE A 92 -9.25 -3.95 -4.49
CA PHE A 92 -10.24 -2.91 -4.77
C PHE A 92 -10.64 -2.93 -6.25
N PRO A 93 -11.13 -4.06 -6.80
CA PRO A 93 -11.36 -4.24 -8.23
C PRO A 93 -12.29 -3.16 -8.83
N THR A 94 -13.36 -2.78 -8.13
CA THR A 94 -14.28 -1.72 -8.57
C THR A 94 -13.57 -0.36 -8.65
N LEU A 95 -12.83 0.01 -7.61
CA LEU A 95 -12.07 1.27 -7.57
C LEU A 95 -10.96 1.30 -8.64
N ALA A 96 -10.28 0.17 -8.88
CA ALA A 96 -9.28 0.07 -9.93
C ALA A 96 -9.90 0.26 -11.33
N ALA A 97 -11.10 -0.29 -11.57
CA ALA A 97 -11.82 -0.15 -12.83
C ALA A 97 -12.28 1.29 -13.11
N GLU A 98 -12.49 2.11 -12.07
CA GLU A 98 -12.86 3.52 -12.22
C GLU A 98 -11.71 4.41 -12.74
N ASN A 99 -10.46 3.96 -12.69
CA ASN A 99 -9.30 4.69 -13.23
C ASN A 99 -9.20 4.61 -14.76
N THR A 100 -10.30 4.96 -15.44
CA THR A 100 -10.47 4.90 -16.90
C THR A 100 -9.54 5.84 -17.67
N LEU A 101 -9.13 6.94 -17.04
CA LEU A 101 -8.17 7.91 -17.61
C LEU A 101 -6.71 7.48 -17.41
N ASN A 102 -6.48 6.31 -16.81
CA ASN A 102 -5.16 5.76 -16.51
C ASN A 102 -4.26 6.78 -15.79
N LEU A 103 -4.83 7.51 -14.82
CA LEU A 103 -4.10 8.46 -14.00
C LEU A 103 -3.07 7.74 -13.13
N ARG A 104 -2.02 8.45 -12.72
CA ARG A 104 -1.08 7.93 -11.72
C ARG A 104 -1.85 7.64 -10.42
N TRP A 105 -1.58 6.51 -9.78
CA TRP A 105 -2.43 5.98 -8.71
C TRP A 105 -2.66 6.94 -7.53
N LYS A 106 -1.64 7.64 -7.03
CA LYS A 106 -1.83 8.66 -5.96
C LYS A 106 -2.78 9.78 -6.37
N ARG A 107 -2.71 10.23 -7.63
CA ARG A 107 -3.61 11.26 -8.16
C ARG A 107 -5.04 10.72 -8.27
N PHE A 108 -5.21 9.55 -8.86
CA PHE A 108 -6.52 8.90 -8.97
C PHE A 108 -7.17 8.71 -7.59
N LEU A 109 -6.45 8.15 -6.62
CA LEU A 109 -6.97 7.91 -5.27
C LEU A 109 -7.36 9.20 -4.55
N ALA A 110 -6.62 10.29 -4.76
CA ALA A 110 -6.96 11.60 -4.22
C ALA A 110 -8.24 12.17 -4.85
N GLU A 111 -8.39 12.05 -6.17
CA GLU A 111 -9.57 12.48 -6.91
C GLU A 111 -10.82 11.65 -6.53
N ALA A 112 -10.70 10.32 -6.48
CA ALA A 112 -11.78 9.42 -6.07
C ALA A 112 -12.22 9.68 -4.61
N CYS A 113 -11.27 9.92 -3.70
CA CYS A 113 -11.58 10.30 -2.32
C CYS A 113 -12.30 11.65 -2.26
N ALA A 114 -11.81 12.67 -2.96
CA ALA A 114 -12.46 13.98 -3.00
C ALA A 114 -13.90 13.87 -3.53
N GLN A 115 -14.11 13.11 -4.61
CA GLN A 115 -15.43 12.86 -5.19
C GLN A 115 -16.37 12.16 -4.19
N ALA A 116 -15.90 11.10 -3.51
CA ALA A 116 -16.70 10.36 -2.53
C ALA A 116 -17.16 11.23 -1.34
N TYR A 117 -16.37 12.24 -0.96
CA TYR A 117 -16.70 13.18 0.11
C TYR A 117 -17.32 14.51 -0.39
N GLY A 118 -17.62 14.65 -1.68
CA GLY A 118 -18.18 15.89 -2.25
C GLY A 118 -17.24 17.09 -2.13
N ARG A 119 -15.93 16.87 -2.14
CA ARG A 119 -14.88 17.89 -2.02
C ARG A 119 -14.28 18.20 -3.38
N ALA A 120 -13.69 19.39 -3.51
CA ALA A 120 -12.88 19.72 -4.67
C ALA A 120 -11.64 18.82 -4.72
N ALA A 121 -11.27 18.39 -5.93
CA ALA A 121 -10.06 17.60 -6.14
C ALA A 121 -8.82 18.39 -5.69
N ALA A 122 -7.99 17.74 -4.88
CA ALA A 122 -6.72 18.29 -4.40
C ALA A 122 -5.65 17.19 -4.42
N PRO A 123 -4.36 17.54 -4.49
CA PRO A 123 -3.29 16.57 -4.34
C PRO A 123 -3.37 15.82 -3.01
N ALA A 124 -2.99 14.54 -2.99
CA ALA A 124 -2.77 13.84 -1.72
C ALA A 124 -1.66 14.55 -0.93
N PRO A 125 -1.65 14.50 0.42
CA PRO A 125 -0.68 15.22 1.24
C PRO A 125 0.79 14.95 0.91
N GLY A 126 1.13 13.74 0.43
CA GLY A 126 2.49 13.40 0.00
C GLY A 126 2.85 13.89 -1.41
N CYS A 127 1.87 14.18 -2.26
CA CYS A 127 2.12 14.54 -3.66
C CYS A 127 3.07 15.72 -3.87
N PRO A 128 3.02 16.83 -3.10
CA PRO A 128 3.93 17.96 -3.29
C PRO A 128 5.43 17.62 -3.17
N GLY A 129 5.77 16.54 -2.45
CA GLY A 129 7.16 16.06 -2.31
C GLY A 129 7.61 15.11 -3.43
N CYS A 130 6.71 14.73 -4.35
CA CYS A 130 7.00 13.75 -5.39
C CYS A 130 7.65 14.41 -6.61
N GLU A 131 8.68 13.76 -7.15
CA GLU A 131 9.38 14.23 -8.37
C GLU A 131 8.44 14.42 -9.57
N ALA A 132 7.35 13.65 -9.65
CA ALA A 132 6.36 13.75 -10.73
C ALA A 132 5.20 14.71 -10.43
N PHE A 133 5.25 15.48 -9.34
CA PHE A 133 4.17 16.41 -8.96
C PHE A 133 3.85 17.40 -10.08
N GLY A 134 4.89 17.99 -10.69
CA GLY A 134 4.75 19.00 -11.73
C GLY A 134 4.05 18.48 -12.99
N GLU A 135 4.24 17.21 -13.33
CA GLU A 135 3.54 16.55 -14.43
C GLU A 135 2.08 16.22 -14.05
N CYS A 136 1.87 15.69 -12.85
CA CYS A 136 0.55 15.24 -12.40
C CYS A 136 -0.45 16.39 -12.24
N TYR A 137 0.04 17.54 -11.78
CA TYR A 137 -0.77 18.70 -11.41
C TYR A 137 -0.40 19.97 -12.18
N ALA A 138 0.13 19.81 -13.41
CA ALA A 138 0.45 20.94 -14.29
C ALA A 138 -0.72 21.94 -14.45
N HIS A 139 -1.95 21.42 -14.50
CA HIS A 139 -3.18 22.21 -14.59
C HIS A 139 -3.48 23.09 -13.37
N LEU A 140 -2.91 22.78 -12.19
CA LEU A 140 -3.07 23.61 -10.98
C LEU A 140 -2.11 24.82 -10.97
N ARG A 141 -1.05 24.80 -11.77
CA ARG A 141 -0.08 25.91 -11.87
C ARG A 141 -0.54 27.03 -12.82
N ALA A 142 -1.56 26.76 -13.64
CA ALA A 142 -2.09 27.67 -14.66
C ALA A 142 -3.27 28.53 -14.16
N ARG A 143 -3.45 28.65 -12.85
CA ARG A 143 -4.50 29.46 -12.20
C ARG A 143 -3.88 30.55 -11.33
#